data_AF-A0A9N7VTW1-F1
#
_entry.id   AF-A0A9N7VTW1-F1
#
_cell.length_a   1.000
_cell.length_b   1.000
_cell.length_c   1.000
_cell.angle_alpha   90.00
_cell.angle_beta   90.00
_cell.angle_gamma   90.00
#
_symmetry.space_group_name_H-M   'P 1'
#
loop_
_entity.id
_entity.type
_entity.pdbx_description
1 polymer ?
#
loop_
_entity_poly.entity_id
_entity_poly.type
_entity_poly.pdbx_seq_one_letter_code
_entity_poly.pdbx_strand_id
1 'polypeptide(L)'
;MKMSMVLLVATVALLVSADAAALTVDKSLVRNRIIDMIEAFNASSFKDELVPDVEGLAYKCGSKFFCKVSDILDNNKTISTWPKKEELVEHLKMFHQQENVNCKAILKNVHPNGVHTDMKLPFDHLSRCLKRMNFNGTKKGNP
;
A
#
# COMPACT_ATOMS: atom_id res chain seq x y z
N MET A 1 32.88 -46.47 49.96
CA MET A 1 32.92 -46.23 48.50
C MET A 1 31.64 -45.51 48.09
N LYS A 2 31.74 -44.33 47.49
CA LYS A 2 30.60 -43.52 47.03
C LYS A 2 30.97 -43.08 45.61
N MET A 3 30.36 -43.67 44.59
CA MET A 3 30.58 -43.30 43.18
C MET A 3 29.67 -42.11 42.86
N SER A 4 30.28 -40.95 42.63
CA SER A 4 29.59 -39.78 42.09
C SER A 4 29.60 -39.89 40.57
N MET A 5 28.45 -40.22 39.99
CA MET A 5 28.26 -40.30 38.54
C MET A 5 27.99 -38.87 38.02
N VAL A 6 28.94 -38.31 37.28
CA VAL A 6 28.77 -37.00 36.63
C VAL A 6 28.12 -37.24 35.27
N LEU A 7 26.83 -36.94 35.13
CA LEU A 7 26.16 -36.88 33.82
C LEU A 7 26.47 -35.54 33.15
N LEU A 8 27.17 -35.58 32.02
CA LEU A 8 27.29 -34.47 31.09
C LEU A 8 26.13 -34.56 30.09
N VAL A 9 25.11 -33.71 30.26
CA VAL A 9 24.04 -33.55 29.28
C VAL A 9 24.44 -32.44 28.32
N ALA A 10 24.85 -32.79 27.10
CA ALA A 10 25.15 -31.84 26.04
C ALA A 10 23.85 -31.23 25.50
N THR A 11 23.63 -29.94 25.74
CA THR A 11 22.55 -29.18 25.11
C THR A 11 22.97 -28.79 23.69
N VAL A 12 22.39 -29.46 22.70
CA VAL A 12 22.47 -28.99 21.31
C VAL A 12 21.55 -27.78 21.20
N ALA A 13 22.12 -26.58 21.34
CA ALA A 13 21.43 -25.36 20.97
C ALA A 13 21.24 -25.37 19.45
N LEU A 14 20.06 -25.78 19.00
CA LEU A 14 19.60 -25.53 17.64
C LEU A 14 19.44 -24.02 17.48
N LEU A 15 20.52 -23.37 17.02
CA LEU A 15 20.45 -22.07 16.37
C LEU A 15 19.61 -22.25 15.11
N VAL A 16 18.29 -22.22 15.27
CA VAL A 16 17.38 -21.93 14.16
C VAL A 16 17.64 -20.47 13.85
N SER A 17 18.59 -20.23 12.94
CA SER A 17 18.70 -18.95 12.25
C SER A 17 17.34 -18.73 11.60
N ALA A 18 16.55 -17.83 12.20
CA ALA A 18 15.44 -17.20 11.53
C ALA A 18 16.07 -16.37 10.40
N ASP A 19 16.36 -17.04 9.29
CA ASP A 19 16.44 -16.36 8.02
C ASP A 19 15.06 -15.73 7.86
N ALA A 20 14.99 -14.44 8.18
CA ALA A 20 13.91 -13.59 7.79
C ALA A 20 13.95 -13.58 6.26
N ALA A 21 13.39 -14.63 5.65
CA ALA A 21 12.93 -14.61 4.29
C ALA A 21 11.96 -13.43 4.26
N ALA A 22 12.45 -12.26 3.86
CA ALA A 22 11.61 -11.16 3.48
C ALA A 22 10.73 -11.73 2.38
N LEU A 23 9.51 -12.11 2.74
CA LEU A 23 8.48 -12.53 1.81
C LEU A 23 8.37 -11.36 0.83
N THR A 24 8.98 -11.53 -0.35
CA THR A 24 8.90 -10.57 -1.43
C THR A 24 7.49 -10.70 -1.96
N VAL A 25 6.56 -9.99 -1.31
CA VAL A 25 5.16 -9.95 -1.74
C VAL A 25 5.14 -9.45 -3.17
N ASP A 26 4.49 -10.21 -4.05
CA ASP A 26 4.41 -9.89 -5.46
C ASP A 26 3.76 -8.50 -5.66
N LYS A 27 4.39 -7.66 -6.48
CA LYS A 27 3.92 -6.28 -6.73
C LYS A 27 2.54 -6.27 -7.38
N SER A 28 2.28 -7.19 -8.31
CA SER A 28 0.99 -7.27 -8.98
C SER A 28 -0.12 -7.68 -8.02
N LEU A 29 0.17 -8.55 -7.04
CA LEU A 29 -0.77 -8.94 -5.99
C LEU A 29 -1.21 -7.72 -5.16
N VAL A 30 -0.25 -6.92 -4.68
CA VAL A 30 -0.54 -5.69 -3.92
C VAL A 30 -1.39 -4.73 -4.75
N ARG A 31 -1.01 -4.49 -6.01
CA ARG A 31 -1.76 -3.59 -6.91
C ARG A 31 -3.17 -4.09 -7.20
N ASN A 32 -3.35 -5.39 -7.46
CA ASN A 32 -4.65 -5.99 -7.70
C ASN A 32 -5.56 -5.87 -6.48
N ARG A 33 -5.01 -6.12 -5.27
CA ARG A 33 -5.80 -5.98 -4.05
C ARG A 33 -6.28 -4.54 -3.83
N ILE A 34 -5.44 -3.55 -4.12
CA ILE A 34 -5.84 -2.13 -4.09
C ILE A 34 -6.96 -1.85 -5.11
N ILE A 35 -6.82 -2.35 -6.34
CA ILE A 35 -7.83 -2.20 -7.39
C ILE A 35 -9.17 -2.77 -6.94
N ASP A 36 -9.19 -4.01 -6.44
CA ASP A 36 -10.42 -4.70 -5.99
C ASP A 36 -11.13 -3.91 -4.88
N MET A 37 -10.37 -3.37 -3.92
CA MET A 37 -10.94 -2.56 -2.83
C MET A 37 -11.55 -1.26 -3.34
N ILE A 38 -10.89 -0.59 -4.30
CA ILE A 38 -11.39 0.63 -4.93
C ILE A 38 -12.66 0.36 -5.72
N GLU A 39 -12.70 -0.71 -6.52
CA GLU A 39 -13.88 -1.07 -7.30
C GLU A 39 -15.07 -1.38 -6.39
N ALA A 40 -14.82 -2.10 -5.28
CA ALA A 40 -15.84 -2.34 -4.27
C ALA A 40 -16.35 -1.05 -3.60
N PHE A 41 -15.48 -0.06 -3.35
CA PHE A 41 -15.91 1.24 -2.85
C PHE A 41 -16.76 1.99 -3.89
N ASN A 42 -16.32 2.05 -5.14
CA ASN A 42 -17.02 2.78 -6.19
C ASN A 42 -18.38 2.17 -6.53
N ALA A 43 -18.54 0.85 -6.39
CA ALA A 43 -19.80 0.15 -6.57
C ALA A 43 -20.78 0.28 -5.38
N SER A 44 -20.31 0.81 -4.24
CA SER A 44 -21.12 0.93 -3.03
C SER A 44 -21.90 2.25 -2.98
N SER A 45 -22.89 2.30 -2.08
CA SER A 45 -23.63 3.53 -1.74
C SER A 45 -22.92 4.39 -0.69
N PHE A 46 -21.62 4.19 -0.44
CA PHE A 46 -20.87 5.10 0.45
C PHE A 46 -21.01 6.52 -0.09
N LYS A 47 -21.44 7.43 0.79
CA LYS A 47 -21.68 8.81 0.41
C LYS A 47 -20.38 9.40 -0.08
N ASP A 48 -20.48 10.12 -1.20
CA ASP A 48 -19.36 10.81 -1.78
C ASP A 48 -18.90 11.91 -0.82
N GLU A 49 -17.69 11.73 -0.31
CA GLU A 49 -17.06 12.71 0.55
C GLU A 49 -16.18 13.63 -0.27
N LEU A 50 -16.31 14.92 0.01
CA LEU A 50 -15.48 15.94 -0.59
C LEU A 50 -14.06 15.87 -0.02
N VAL A 51 -13.12 15.54 -0.90
CA VAL A 51 -11.69 15.48 -0.63
C VAL A 51 -10.95 16.44 -1.56
N PRO A 52 -9.71 16.84 -1.23
CA PRO A 52 -8.91 17.65 -2.14
C PRO A 52 -8.79 17.01 -3.52
N ASP A 53 -9.02 17.80 -4.56
CA ASP A 53 -8.88 17.34 -5.94
C ASP A 53 -7.41 17.05 -6.29
N VAL A 54 -7.18 15.92 -6.94
CA VAL A 54 -5.87 15.40 -7.32
C VAL A 54 -5.75 15.16 -8.83
N GLU A 55 -6.73 15.57 -9.64
CA GLU A 55 -6.73 15.35 -11.09
C GLU A 55 -5.45 15.87 -11.76
N GLY A 56 -5.03 17.09 -11.39
CA GLY A 56 -3.78 17.68 -11.89
C GLY A 56 -2.51 16.89 -11.57
N LEU A 57 -2.55 16.01 -10.57
CA LEU A 57 -1.44 15.10 -10.23
C LEU A 57 -1.55 13.75 -10.96
N ALA A 58 -2.74 13.35 -11.40
CA ALA A 58 -3.03 12.02 -11.91
C ALA A 58 -2.48 11.73 -13.32
N TYR A 59 -2.20 12.76 -14.13
CA TYR A 59 -1.88 12.65 -15.57
C TYR A 59 -0.77 11.63 -15.92
N LYS A 60 0.20 11.40 -15.02
CA LYS A 60 1.32 10.47 -15.26
C LYS A 60 1.36 9.26 -14.35
N CYS A 61 0.37 9.08 -13.47
CA CYS A 61 0.45 8.05 -12.42
C CYS A 61 1.80 8.13 -11.68
N GLY A 62 2.19 9.34 -11.29
CA GLY A 62 3.47 9.59 -10.63
C GLY A 62 3.36 9.48 -9.12
N SER A 63 4.49 9.32 -8.43
CA SER A 63 4.54 9.17 -6.98
C SER A 63 3.86 10.31 -6.21
N LYS A 64 3.86 11.54 -6.73
CA LYS A 64 3.12 12.68 -6.15
C LYS A 64 1.63 12.38 -6.01
N PHE A 65 1.02 11.81 -7.04
CA PHE A 65 -0.40 11.46 -7.04
C PHE A 65 -0.68 10.36 -6.00
N PHE A 66 0.05 9.24 -6.06
CA PHE A 66 -0.16 8.14 -5.12
C PHE A 66 0.03 8.57 -3.67
N CYS A 67 1.09 9.34 -3.39
CA CYS A 67 1.33 9.88 -2.05
C CYS A 67 0.21 10.81 -1.60
N LYS A 68 -0.34 11.63 -2.51
CA LYS A 68 -1.42 12.53 -2.15
C LYS A 68 -2.72 11.78 -1.84
N VAL A 69 -3.03 10.71 -2.58
CA VAL A 69 -4.18 9.86 -2.27
C VAL A 69 -4.01 9.15 -0.92
N SER A 70 -2.82 8.64 -0.60
CA SER A 70 -2.54 8.08 0.73
C SER A 70 -2.66 9.11 1.84
N ASP A 71 -2.15 10.32 1.63
CA ASP A 71 -2.28 11.43 2.57
C ASP A 71 -3.75 11.83 2.82
N ILE A 72 -4.58 11.82 1.78
CA ILE A 72 -6.02 12.02 1.91
C ILE A 72 -6.64 10.92 2.76
N LEU A 73 -6.32 9.65 2.50
CA LEU A 73 -6.87 8.53 3.28
C LEU A 73 -6.44 8.58 4.75
N ASP A 74 -5.15 8.80 5.02
CA ASP A 74 -4.62 8.82 6.38
C ASP A 74 -5.21 9.97 7.22
N ASN A 75 -5.38 11.15 6.61
CA ASN A 75 -5.82 12.35 7.33
C ASN A 75 -7.34 12.59 7.27
N ASN A 76 -8.07 11.97 6.35
CA ASN A 76 -9.52 12.17 6.24
C ASN A 76 -10.25 11.36 7.32
N LYS A 77 -10.81 12.09 8.30
CA LYS A 77 -11.58 11.53 9.42
C LYS A 77 -12.96 11.00 9.00
N THR A 78 -13.45 11.36 7.82
CA THR A 78 -14.84 11.09 7.41
C THR A 78 -14.94 9.74 6.67
N ILE A 79 -13.96 9.39 5.82
CA ILE A 79 -13.78 8.04 5.21
C ILE A 79 -13.63 6.96 6.29
N SER A 80 -13.43 7.32 7.56
CA SER A 80 -13.35 6.39 8.70
C SER A 80 -14.52 5.41 8.80
N THR A 81 -15.68 5.73 8.22
CA THR A 81 -16.84 4.83 8.24
C THR A 81 -16.74 3.68 7.24
N TRP A 82 -15.81 3.72 6.29
CA TRP A 82 -15.59 2.62 5.35
C TRP A 82 -14.76 1.50 6.01
N PRO A 83 -15.31 0.28 6.17
CA PRO A 83 -14.64 -0.78 6.93
C PRO A 83 -13.29 -1.23 6.37
N LYS A 84 -13.05 -1.03 5.07
CA LYS A 84 -11.79 -1.42 4.41
C LYS A 84 -10.77 -0.30 4.33
N LYS A 85 -11.03 0.86 4.94
CA LYS A 85 -10.11 2.00 4.90
C LYS A 85 -8.71 1.63 5.39
N GLU A 86 -8.63 1.02 6.58
CA GLU A 86 -7.35 0.65 7.20
C GLU A 86 -6.58 -0.37 6.36
N GLU A 87 -7.29 -1.38 5.83
CA GLU A 87 -6.71 -2.36 4.90
C GLU A 87 -6.17 -1.68 3.64
N LEU A 88 -6.91 -0.73 3.05
CA LEU A 88 -6.45 0.02 1.88
C LEU A 88 -5.20 0.86 2.18
N VAL A 89 -5.17 1.53 3.33
CA VAL A 89 -4.01 2.32 3.79
C VAL A 89 -2.77 1.44 3.92
N GLU A 90 -2.90 0.25 4.51
CA GLU A 90 -1.80 -0.70 4.65
C GLU A 90 -1.28 -1.16 3.29
N HIS A 91 -2.16 -1.52 2.36
CA HIS A 91 -1.76 -1.92 1.01
C HIS A 91 -1.09 -0.80 0.23
N LEU A 92 -1.58 0.45 0.37
CA LEU A 92 -0.93 1.61 -0.23
C LEU A 92 0.47 1.84 0.36
N LYS A 93 0.66 1.63 1.67
CA LYS A 93 1.97 1.69 2.32
C LYS A 93 2.92 0.63 1.76
N MET A 94 2.46 -0.60 1.58
CA MET A 94 3.24 -1.67 0.94
C MET A 94 3.62 -1.30 -0.50
N PHE A 95 2.67 -0.75 -1.28
CA PHE A 95 2.93 -0.26 -2.63
C PHE A 95 4.03 0.81 -2.66
N HIS A 96 3.97 1.81 -1.76
CA HIS A 96 5.01 2.84 -1.68
C HIS A 96 6.39 2.28 -1.34
N GLN A 97 6.45 1.28 -0.44
CA GLN A 97 7.69 0.59 -0.10
C GLN A 97 8.25 -0.17 -1.31
N GLN A 98 7.41 -0.89 -2.06
CA GLN A 98 7.80 -1.63 -3.26
C GLN A 98 8.30 -0.72 -4.39
N GLU A 99 7.78 0.50 -4.47
CA GLU A 99 8.19 1.52 -5.45
C GLU A 99 9.32 2.44 -4.93
N ASN A 100 9.85 2.17 -3.72
CA ASN A 100 10.89 2.97 -3.07
C ASN A 100 10.53 4.48 -2.98
N VAL A 101 9.28 4.75 -2.61
CA VAL A 101 8.71 6.11 -2.57
C VAL A 101 8.69 6.64 -1.14
N ASN A 102 9.28 7.82 -0.92
CA ASN A 102 9.18 8.55 0.34
C ASN A 102 8.11 9.65 0.24
N CYS A 103 6.88 9.33 0.63
CA CYS A 103 5.76 10.28 0.55
C CYS A 103 5.95 11.53 1.41
N LYS A 104 6.57 11.43 2.59
CA LYS A 104 6.84 12.58 3.45
C LYS A 104 7.74 13.61 2.75
N ALA A 105 8.75 13.16 2.00
CA ALA A 105 9.62 14.05 1.24
C ALA A 105 8.91 14.64 0.02
N ILE A 106 8.11 13.84 -0.69
CA ILE A 106 7.40 14.26 -1.91
C ILE A 106 6.33 15.30 -1.60
N LEU A 107 5.56 15.11 -0.54
CA LEU A 107 4.41 15.95 -0.20
C LEU A 107 4.80 17.33 0.32
N LYS A 108 6.03 17.54 0.79
CA LYS A 108 6.53 18.87 1.21
C LYS A 108 6.34 19.96 0.14
N ASN A 109 6.38 19.58 -1.13
CA ASN A 109 6.28 20.50 -2.27
C ASN A 109 4.88 20.45 -2.94
N VAL A 110 3.92 19.74 -2.36
CA VAL A 110 2.56 19.62 -2.89
C VAL A 110 1.66 20.56 -2.11
N HIS A 111 1.23 21.64 -2.76
CA HIS A 111 0.33 22.60 -2.18
C HIS A 111 -1.13 22.18 -2.42
N PRO A 112 -2.04 22.43 -1.46
CA PRO A 112 -3.47 22.31 -1.72
C PRO A 112 -3.88 23.26 -2.85
N ASN A 113 -4.72 22.79 -3.77
CA ASN A 113 -5.33 23.63 -4.80
C ASN A 113 -6.62 24.32 -4.33
N GLY A 114 -7.12 23.97 -3.14
CA GLY A 114 -8.38 24.49 -2.58
C GLY A 114 -9.65 23.92 -3.24
N VAL A 115 -9.52 23.15 -4.31
CA VAL A 115 -10.61 22.51 -5.03
C VAL A 115 -10.90 21.16 -4.37
N HIS A 116 -12.19 20.84 -4.22
CA HIS A 116 -12.63 19.58 -3.65
C HIS A 116 -13.45 18.78 -4.67
N THR A 117 -13.39 17.48 -4.56
CA THR A 117 -14.07 16.52 -5.43
C THR A 117 -14.53 15.31 -4.63
N ASP A 118 -15.41 14.50 -5.19
CA ASP A 118 -15.88 13.27 -4.58
C ASP A 118 -14.76 12.22 -4.53
N MET A 119 -14.64 11.50 -3.41
CA MET A 119 -13.59 10.48 -3.20
C MET A 119 -13.51 9.41 -4.30
N LYS A 120 -14.64 9.11 -4.96
CA LYS A 120 -14.68 8.20 -6.11
C LYS A 120 -13.76 8.65 -7.24
N LEU A 121 -13.60 9.96 -7.47
CA LEU A 121 -12.76 10.46 -8.56
C LEU A 121 -11.26 10.16 -8.33
N PRO A 122 -10.62 10.51 -7.19
CA PRO A 122 -9.26 10.08 -6.86
C PRO A 122 -9.08 8.56 -6.94
N PHE A 123 -10.08 7.79 -6.51
CA PHE A 123 -10.09 6.34 -6.57
C PHE A 123 -10.13 5.81 -8.01
N ASP A 124 -10.95 6.38 -8.89
CA ASP A 124 -10.98 6.04 -10.30
C ASP A 124 -9.65 6.34 -11.00
N HIS A 125 -9.00 7.46 -10.65
CA HIS A 125 -7.65 7.74 -11.11
C HIS A 125 -6.64 6.70 -10.60
N LEU A 126 -6.73 6.32 -9.32
CA LEU A 126 -5.85 5.35 -8.69
C LEU A 126 -5.98 3.96 -9.33
N SER A 127 -7.20 3.46 -9.50
CA SER A 127 -7.48 2.19 -10.16
C SER A 127 -6.97 2.18 -11.61
N ARG A 128 -7.25 3.23 -12.40
CA ARG A 128 -6.72 3.35 -13.78
C ARG A 128 -5.19 3.32 -13.82
N CYS A 129 -4.54 4.01 -12.90
CA CYS A 129 -3.08 4.05 -12.82
C CYS A 129 -2.48 2.69 -12.48
N LEU A 130 -3.03 1.99 -11.47
CA LEU A 130 -2.56 0.68 -11.07
C LEU A 130 -2.78 -0.38 -12.16
N LYS A 131 -3.95 -0.35 -12.83
CA LYS A 131 -4.23 -1.21 -13.99
C LYS A 131 -3.20 -1.00 -15.09
N ARG A 132 -2.89 0.26 -15.44
CA ARG A 132 -1.87 0.59 -16.44
C ARG A 132 -0.49 0.06 -16.05
N MET A 133 -0.10 0.14 -14.79
CA MET A 133 1.16 -0.41 -14.29
C MET A 133 1.22 -1.94 -14.42
N ASN A 134 0.12 -2.63 -14.16
CA ASN A 134 0.03 -4.09 -14.37
C ASN A 134 0.19 -4.45 -15.85
N PHE A 135 -0.51 -3.77 -16.77
CA PHE A 135 -0.37 -4.00 -18.21
C PHE A 135 1.04 -3.71 -18.75
N ASN A 136 1.75 -2.75 -18.18
CA ASN A 136 3.13 -2.47 -18.59
C ASN A 136 4.14 -3.46 -18.01
N GLY A 137 3.83 -4.07 -16.85
CA GLY A 137 4.61 -5.16 -16.27
C GLY A 137 4.57 -6.43 -17.10
N THR A 138 3.41 -6.77 -17.68
CA THR A 138 3.27 -7.96 -18.55
C THR A 138 4.01 -7.82 -19.88
N LYS A 139 4.18 -6.60 -20.41
CA LYS A 139 4.94 -6.36 -21.65
C LYS A 139 6.46 -6.53 -21.52
N LYS A 140 7.01 -6.55 -20.31
CA LYS A 140 8.44 -6.83 -20.06
C LYS A 140 8.75 -8.32 -19.88
N GLY A 141 7.74 -9.18 -19.96
CA GLY A 141 7.84 -10.63 -19.75
C GLY A 141 7.63 -11.48 -20.99
N ASN A 142 8.09 -11.04 -22.17
CA ASN A 142 8.11 -11.89 -23.37
C ASN A 142 9.54 -11.92 -23.93
N PRO A 143 10.28 -13.04 -23.82
CA PRO A 143 11.49 -13.26 -24.62
C PRO A 143 11.15 -13.36 -26.11
#